data_AF-A0A0W0UNS8-F1
#
_entry.id   AF-A0A0W0UNS8-F1
#
_cell.length_a   1.000
_cell.length_b   1.000
_cell.length_c   1.000
_cell.angle_alpha   90.00
_cell.angle_beta   90.00
_cell.angle_gamma   90.00
#
_symmetry.space_group_name_H-M   'P 1'
#
loop_
_entity.id
_entity.type
_entity.pdbx_description
1 polymer ?
#
loop_
_entity_poly.entity_id
_entity_poly.type
_entity_poly.pdbx_seq_one_letter_code
_entity_poly.pdbx_strand_id
1 'polypeptide(L)'
;MVQNHLLQILSLIAMEPPQNLDADSIRDEKLKVLKALRPINLTNVQENTVRGQYVHGFVNGKAVPGYLEEADARQQSKTETFVALKVNIDNWRWAGVPFYLRTGKRMPKKHSEVVISFKPQPHNIFQQIYKHLSPNKLIIRLQPDEGVEIQMMNKIPGLGETMQLQQSKLDLSFDETFKSQRIADAYERLLLEVMLGNQYLFVRRDEVEQAWKWVDGILDAWRSFNEGPAPYQAGTWGPVAATSLLARGGRNWDE
;
A
#
# COMPACT_ATOMS: atom_id res chain seq x y z
N MET A 1 4.64 -3.29 -10.59
CA MET A 1 4.00 -3.22 -9.26
C MET A 1 3.04 -2.06 -9.14
N VAL A 2 3.49 -0.80 -9.32
CA VAL A 2 2.62 0.39 -9.15
C VAL A 2 1.46 0.41 -10.15
N GLN A 3 1.75 0.48 -11.45
CA GLN A 3 0.75 0.69 -12.52
C GLN A 3 -0.39 -0.34 -12.53
N ASN A 4 -0.09 -1.59 -12.18
CA ASN A 4 -1.08 -2.67 -12.16
C ASN A 4 -1.52 -2.96 -10.72
N HIS A 5 -0.81 -3.84 -10.00
CA HIS A 5 -1.26 -4.36 -8.70
C HIS A 5 -1.65 -3.30 -7.66
N LEU A 6 -0.82 -2.27 -7.43
CA LEU A 6 -1.16 -1.26 -6.41
C LEU A 6 -2.34 -0.39 -6.82
N LEU A 7 -2.44 0.00 -8.10
CA LEU A 7 -3.60 0.77 -8.58
C LEU A 7 -4.88 -0.06 -8.58
N GLN A 8 -4.79 -1.36 -8.85
CA GLN A 8 -5.93 -2.28 -8.73
C GLN A 8 -6.42 -2.37 -7.28
N ILE A 9 -5.53 -2.60 -6.32
CA ILE A 9 -5.87 -2.62 -4.89
C ILE A 9 -6.44 -1.26 -4.46
N LEU A 10 -5.80 -0.15 -4.84
CA LEU A 10 -6.29 1.20 -4.56
C LEU A 10 -7.72 1.39 -5.06
N SER A 11 -8.01 0.98 -6.31
CA SER A 11 -9.34 1.13 -6.89
C SER A 11 -10.40 0.31 -6.15
N LEU A 12 -10.07 -0.90 -5.68
CA LEU A 12 -10.99 -1.74 -4.90
C LEU A 12 -11.27 -1.16 -3.51
N ILE A 13 -10.26 -0.56 -2.87
CA ILE A 13 -10.42 0.06 -1.54
C ILE A 13 -11.19 1.38 -1.63
N ALA A 14 -11.00 2.14 -2.71
CA ALA A 14 -11.51 3.49 -2.83
C ALA A 14 -12.81 3.63 -3.65
N MET A 15 -13.28 2.57 -4.32
CA MET A 15 -14.49 2.62 -5.13
C MET A 15 -15.74 2.90 -4.29
N GLU A 16 -16.76 3.47 -4.92
CA GLU A 16 -18.09 3.52 -4.32
C GLU A 16 -18.71 2.12 -4.36
N PRO A 17 -19.72 1.84 -3.50
CA PRO A 17 -20.50 0.62 -3.62
C PRO A 17 -21.11 0.51 -5.03
N PRO A 18 -20.82 -0.57 -5.79
CA PRO A 18 -21.41 -0.75 -7.11
C PRO A 18 -22.92 -1.01 -6.98
N GLN A 19 -23.67 -0.71 -8.05
CA GLN A 19 -25.11 -0.91 -8.06
C GLN A 19 -25.51 -2.38 -7.85
N ASN A 20 -24.68 -3.31 -8.33
CA ASN A 20 -24.85 -4.75 -8.18
C ASN A 20 -23.47 -5.45 -8.30
N LEU A 21 -23.46 -6.79 -8.41
CA LEU A 21 -22.25 -7.61 -8.53
C LEU A 21 -21.87 -7.97 -9.97
N ASP A 22 -22.50 -7.38 -10.98
CA ASP A 22 -22.11 -7.57 -12.37
C ASP A 22 -20.73 -6.94 -12.63
N ALA A 23 -20.02 -7.50 -13.62
CA ALA A 23 -18.63 -7.14 -13.87
C ALA A 23 -18.46 -5.67 -14.26
N ASP A 24 -19.36 -5.11 -15.06
CA ASP A 24 -19.25 -3.73 -15.53
C ASP A 24 -19.61 -2.74 -14.43
N SER A 25 -20.60 -3.05 -13.59
CA SER A 25 -20.91 -2.27 -12.39
C SER A 25 -19.69 -2.12 -11.48
N ILE A 26 -18.94 -3.19 -11.23
CA ILE A 26 -17.72 -3.14 -10.40
C ILE A 26 -16.60 -2.37 -11.10
N ARG A 27 -16.37 -2.62 -12.39
CA ARG A 27 -15.32 -1.97 -13.18
C ARG A 27 -15.56 -0.47 -13.35
N ASP A 28 -16.81 -0.05 -13.48
CA ASP A 28 -17.18 1.36 -13.60
C ASP A 28 -16.82 2.12 -12.32
N GLU A 29 -17.08 1.56 -11.14
CA GLU A 29 -16.69 2.20 -9.87
C GLU A 29 -15.17 2.25 -9.69
N LYS A 30 -14.45 1.21 -10.09
CA LYS A 30 -12.98 1.22 -10.12
C LYS A 30 -12.44 2.29 -11.08
N LEU A 31 -13.02 2.42 -12.27
CA LEU A 31 -12.61 3.42 -13.25
C LEU A 31 -12.87 4.85 -12.76
N LYS A 32 -13.97 5.11 -12.04
CA LYS A 32 -14.23 6.41 -11.42
C LYS A 32 -13.11 6.82 -10.46
N VAL A 33 -12.59 5.89 -9.66
CA VAL A 33 -11.42 6.13 -8.81
C VAL A 33 -10.21 6.52 -9.65
N LEU A 34 -9.87 5.73 -10.69
CA LEU A 34 -8.70 5.98 -11.53
C LEU A 34 -8.79 7.33 -12.27
N LYS A 35 -10.00 7.75 -12.67
CA LYS A 35 -10.27 9.06 -13.27
C LYS A 35 -10.16 10.21 -12.25
N ALA A 36 -10.47 9.94 -10.99
CA ALA A 36 -10.36 10.90 -9.90
C ALA A 36 -8.95 10.99 -9.29
N LEU A 37 -7.99 10.17 -9.72
CA LEU A 37 -6.61 10.29 -9.26
C LEU A 37 -6.05 11.66 -9.63
N ARG A 38 -5.62 12.43 -8.63
CA ARG A 38 -4.98 13.71 -8.84
C ARG A 38 -3.69 13.49 -9.65
N PRO A 39 -3.51 14.19 -10.80
CA PRO A 39 -2.29 14.05 -11.58
C PRO A 39 -1.03 14.40 -10.77
N ILE A 40 -0.03 13.53 -10.85
CA ILE A 40 1.32 13.82 -10.39
C ILE A 40 2.15 14.21 -11.62
N ASN A 41 2.75 15.40 -11.58
CA ASN A 41 3.42 16.02 -12.71
C ASN A 41 4.68 16.76 -12.25
N LEU A 42 5.32 17.50 -13.17
CA LEU A 42 6.56 18.25 -12.90
C LEU A 42 6.50 19.15 -11.66
N THR A 43 5.35 19.76 -11.36
CA THR A 43 5.25 20.75 -10.26
C THR A 43 5.12 20.11 -8.89
N ASN A 44 4.77 18.81 -8.80
CA ASN A 44 4.44 18.17 -7.53
C ASN A 44 5.09 16.78 -7.33
N VAL A 45 5.81 16.25 -8.33
CA VAL A 45 6.38 14.89 -8.27
C VAL A 45 7.41 14.73 -7.15
N GLN A 46 8.22 15.75 -6.86
CA GLN A 46 9.23 15.70 -5.80
C GLN A 46 8.61 15.68 -4.40
N GLU A 47 7.38 16.18 -4.25
CA GLU A 47 6.66 16.20 -2.99
C GLU A 47 5.85 14.94 -2.74
N ASN A 48 5.39 14.30 -3.81
CA ASN A 48 4.44 13.19 -3.76
C ASN A 48 5.07 11.83 -4.08
N THR A 49 6.32 11.79 -4.51
CA THR A 49 6.96 10.53 -4.91
C THR A 49 8.36 10.39 -4.35
N VAL A 50 8.74 9.15 -4.06
CA VAL A 50 10.10 8.76 -3.70
C VAL A 50 10.45 7.54 -4.54
N ARG A 51 11.65 7.58 -5.13
CA ARG A 51 12.24 6.44 -5.83
C ARG A 51 13.50 6.01 -5.12
N GLY A 52 13.75 4.71 -5.10
CA GLY A 52 14.97 4.15 -4.55
C GLY A 52 15.57 3.06 -5.41
N GLN A 53 16.87 2.84 -5.26
CA GLN A 53 17.62 1.74 -5.85
C GLN A 53 18.46 1.08 -4.77
N TYR A 54 18.35 -0.25 -4.61
CA TYR A 54 19.06 -0.92 -3.52
C TYR A 54 20.56 -0.97 -3.78
N VAL A 55 21.33 -0.75 -2.72
CA VAL A 55 22.78 -0.98 -2.66
C VAL A 55 23.05 -2.24 -1.84
N HIS A 56 24.32 -2.65 -1.75
CA HIS A 56 24.74 -3.79 -0.94
C HIS A 56 24.14 -3.73 0.48
N GLY A 57 23.85 -4.90 1.03
CA GLY A 57 23.26 -5.00 2.36
C GLY A 57 23.06 -6.45 2.79
N PHE A 58 22.15 -6.67 3.74
CA PHE A 58 21.92 -7.98 4.32
C PHE A 58 20.43 -8.32 4.29
N VAL A 59 20.08 -9.47 3.69
CA VAL A 59 18.72 -10.00 3.70
C VAL A 59 18.75 -11.37 4.38
N ASN A 60 17.95 -11.55 5.43
CA ASN A 60 17.94 -12.79 6.24
C ASN A 60 19.34 -13.21 6.71
N GLY A 61 20.14 -12.25 7.16
CA GLY A 61 21.51 -12.47 7.65
C GLY A 61 22.56 -12.77 6.58
N LYS A 62 22.20 -12.77 5.29
CA LYS A 62 23.12 -13.01 4.18
C LYS A 62 23.46 -11.72 3.44
N ALA A 63 24.74 -11.50 3.16
CA ALA A 63 25.18 -10.40 2.32
C ALA A 63 24.62 -10.57 0.90
N VAL A 64 24.10 -9.49 0.33
CA VAL A 64 23.56 -9.46 -1.03
C VAL A 64 24.12 -8.26 -1.80
N PRO A 65 24.37 -8.40 -3.11
CA PRO A 65 24.90 -7.32 -3.93
C PRO A 65 23.89 -6.17 -4.09
N GLY A 66 24.39 -4.99 -4.44
CA GLY A 66 23.57 -3.87 -4.91
C GLY A 66 23.00 -4.11 -6.30
N TYR A 67 21.99 -3.34 -6.70
CA TYR A 67 21.31 -3.53 -7.99
C TYR A 67 22.26 -3.41 -9.19
N LEU A 68 23.22 -2.48 -9.12
CA LEU A 68 24.23 -2.26 -10.16
C LEU A 68 25.36 -3.31 -10.16
N GLU A 69 25.39 -4.17 -9.14
CA GLU A 69 26.38 -5.24 -8.95
C GLU A 69 25.82 -6.63 -9.30
N GLU A 70 24.53 -6.72 -9.65
CA GLU A 70 23.93 -7.98 -10.13
C GLU A 70 24.57 -8.39 -11.47
N ALA A 71 24.63 -9.69 -11.77
CA ALA A 71 25.42 -10.24 -12.89
C ALA A 71 25.12 -9.61 -14.27
N ASP A 72 23.86 -9.26 -14.54
CA ASP A 72 23.41 -8.66 -15.80
C ASP A 72 23.06 -7.17 -15.66
N ALA A 73 23.55 -6.51 -14.61
CA ALA A 73 23.22 -5.12 -14.32
C ALA A 73 23.90 -4.16 -15.31
N ARG A 74 23.12 -3.18 -15.78
CA ARG A 74 23.69 -2.01 -16.48
C ARG A 74 24.27 -1.06 -15.45
N GLN A 75 25.59 -0.89 -15.44
CA GLN A 75 26.33 -0.13 -14.42
C GLN A 75 25.88 1.33 -14.22
N GLN A 76 25.22 1.94 -15.21
CA GLN A 76 24.70 3.31 -15.13
C GLN A 76 23.16 3.36 -15.11
N SER A 77 22.51 2.25 -14.71
CA SER A 77 21.05 2.17 -14.67
C SER A 77 20.45 3.12 -13.63
N LYS A 78 19.53 3.97 -14.07
CA LYS A 78 18.69 4.79 -13.17
C LYS A 78 17.35 4.13 -12.85
N THR A 79 17.20 2.83 -13.11
CA THR A 79 15.96 2.08 -12.82
C THR A 79 15.71 2.01 -11.32
N GLU A 80 14.51 2.41 -10.92
CA GLU A 80 14.03 2.27 -9.56
C GLU A 80 13.76 0.81 -9.19
N THR A 81 14.18 0.41 -7.99
CA THR A 81 13.83 -0.88 -7.37
C THR A 81 12.89 -0.71 -6.18
N PHE A 82 12.59 0.55 -5.81
CA PHE A 82 11.66 0.96 -4.78
C PHE A 82 10.90 2.20 -5.24
N VAL A 83 9.61 2.25 -4.93
CA VAL A 83 8.76 3.42 -5.14
C VAL A 83 7.83 3.59 -3.94
N ALA A 84 7.73 4.82 -3.43
CA ALA A 84 6.68 5.25 -2.53
C ALA A 84 5.95 6.48 -3.10
N LEU A 85 4.63 6.48 -3.04
CA LEU A 85 3.77 7.54 -3.59
C LEU A 85 2.77 8.01 -2.54
N LYS A 86 2.55 9.32 -2.47
CA LYS A 86 1.40 9.96 -1.85
C LYS A 86 0.41 10.30 -2.96
N VAL A 87 -0.77 9.70 -2.90
CA VAL A 87 -1.82 9.77 -3.91
C VAL A 87 -3.05 10.41 -3.30
N ASN A 88 -3.69 11.31 -4.03
CA ASN A 88 -4.97 11.89 -3.64
C ASN A 88 -6.03 11.51 -4.67
N ILE A 89 -7.25 11.26 -4.19
CA ILE A 89 -8.42 10.99 -5.03
C ILE A 89 -9.35 12.20 -4.89
N ASP A 90 -9.53 12.92 -5.99
CA ASP A 90 -10.31 14.15 -6.07
C ASP A 90 -11.80 13.81 -6.26
N ASN A 91 -12.41 13.25 -5.20
CA ASN A 91 -13.84 13.04 -5.10
C ASN A 91 -14.36 13.39 -3.69
N TRP A 92 -15.69 13.39 -3.52
CA TRP A 92 -16.32 13.82 -2.27
C TRP A 92 -15.96 12.92 -1.07
N ARG A 93 -15.89 11.59 -1.28
CA ARG A 93 -15.61 10.60 -0.22
C ARG A 93 -14.19 10.71 0.32
N TRP A 94 -13.22 10.90 -0.57
CA TRP A 94 -11.79 10.85 -0.25
C TRP A 94 -11.13 12.23 -0.18
N ALA A 95 -11.92 13.31 -0.24
CA ALA A 95 -11.43 14.67 -0.06
C ALA A 95 -10.61 14.81 1.24
N GLY A 96 -9.34 15.19 1.09
CA GLY A 96 -8.42 15.38 2.22
C GLY A 96 -7.84 14.09 2.83
N VAL A 97 -8.16 12.92 2.27
CA VAL A 97 -7.60 11.63 2.72
C VAL A 97 -6.47 11.20 1.78
N PRO A 98 -5.20 11.23 2.22
CA PRO A 98 -4.09 10.77 1.40
C PRO A 98 -4.00 9.25 1.41
N PHE A 99 -3.71 8.67 0.24
CA PHE A 99 -3.35 7.27 0.07
C PHE A 99 -1.84 7.16 -0.08
N TYR A 100 -1.23 6.22 0.63
CA TYR A 100 0.20 5.97 0.51
C TYR A 100 0.44 4.59 -0.10
N LEU A 101 1.15 4.56 -1.21
CA LEU A 101 1.49 3.34 -1.93
C LEU A 101 3.00 3.09 -1.75
N ARG A 102 3.42 1.88 -1.38
CA ARG A 102 4.83 1.52 -1.24
C ARG A 102 5.09 0.14 -1.83
N THR A 103 6.14 0.03 -2.62
CA THR A 103 6.62 -1.25 -3.15
C THR A 103 8.11 -1.19 -3.35
N GLY A 104 8.81 -2.28 -3.09
CA GLY A 104 10.24 -2.37 -3.32
C GLY A 104 10.76 -3.80 -3.37
N LYS A 105 11.95 -3.94 -3.91
CA LYS A 105 12.74 -5.18 -3.89
C LYS A 105 13.79 -5.11 -2.80
N ARG A 106 14.30 -6.28 -2.39
CA ARG A 106 15.32 -6.40 -1.33
C ARG A 106 14.91 -5.66 -0.03
N MET A 107 13.62 -5.72 0.30
CA MET A 107 13.08 -5.24 1.58
C MET A 107 13.22 -6.33 2.65
N PRO A 108 13.00 -6.04 3.95
CA PRO A 108 13.30 -6.98 5.03
C PRO A 108 12.44 -8.25 4.97
N LYS A 109 11.18 -8.13 4.55
CA LYS A 109 10.21 -9.23 4.45
C LYS A 109 9.40 -9.14 3.16
N LYS A 110 8.98 -10.29 2.62
CA LYS A 110 7.96 -10.35 1.56
C LYS A 110 6.62 -10.11 2.23
N HIS A 111 5.94 -9.03 1.88
CA HIS A 111 4.69 -8.63 2.53
C HIS A 111 3.81 -7.83 1.57
N SER A 112 2.50 -8.00 1.69
CA SER A 112 1.48 -7.29 0.91
C SER A 112 0.25 -7.11 1.80
N GLU A 113 -0.09 -5.86 2.06
CA GLU A 113 -1.17 -5.50 2.97
C GLU A 113 -1.82 -4.18 2.58
N VAL A 114 -3.00 -3.95 3.13
CA VAL A 114 -3.68 -2.65 3.15
C VAL A 114 -3.89 -2.25 4.59
N VAL A 115 -3.37 -1.07 4.97
CA VAL A 115 -3.54 -0.50 6.32
C VAL A 115 -4.42 0.74 6.23
N ILE A 116 -5.62 0.64 6.80
CA ILE A 116 -6.56 1.75 6.93
C ILE A 116 -6.43 2.30 8.34
N SER A 117 -5.80 3.48 8.47
CA SER A 117 -5.70 4.18 9.75
C SER A 117 -6.88 5.12 9.93
N PHE A 118 -7.64 4.93 11.01
CA PHE A 118 -8.77 5.79 11.35
C PHE A 118 -8.29 7.11 11.94
N LYS A 119 -9.15 8.14 11.86
CA LYS A 119 -8.86 9.42 12.51
C LYS A 119 -8.73 9.22 14.02
N PRO A 120 -7.84 9.97 14.70
CA PRO A 120 -7.78 9.95 16.16
C PRO A 120 -9.14 10.38 16.74
N GLN A 121 -9.44 9.93 17.96
CA GLN A 121 -10.65 10.33 18.65
C GLN A 121 -10.66 11.85 18.86
N PRO A 122 -11.76 12.56 18.53
CA PRO A 122 -11.83 14.01 18.73
C PRO A 122 -11.65 14.45 20.18
N HIS A 123 -12.04 13.58 21.12
CA HIS A 123 -11.96 13.84 22.56
C HIS A 123 -11.27 12.67 23.28
N ASN A 124 -10.10 12.94 23.86
CA ASN A 124 -9.32 11.96 24.62
C ASN A 124 -9.59 12.10 26.12
N ILE A 125 -10.52 11.29 26.65
CA ILE A 125 -10.83 11.25 28.09
C ILE A 125 -9.66 10.72 28.95
N PHE A 126 -8.65 10.12 28.33
CA PHE A 126 -7.46 9.58 28.99
C PHE A 126 -6.26 10.54 28.95
N GLN A 127 -6.45 11.81 28.57
CA GLN A 127 -5.38 12.79 28.37
C GLN A 127 -4.41 12.98 29.55
N GLN A 128 -4.88 12.72 30.79
CA GLN A 128 -4.05 12.80 32.00
C GLN A 128 -3.02 11.67 32.10
N ILE A 129 -3.30 10.53 31.46
CA ILE A 129 -2.46 9.33 31.47
C ILE A 129 -1.72 9.21 30.12
N TYR A 130 -2.44 9.40 29.02
CA TYR A 130 -1.93 9.30 27.65
C TYR A 130 -2.25 10.58 26.89
N LYS A 131 -1.23 11.40 26.59
CA LYS A 131 -1.41 12.64 25.80
C LYS A 131 -2.03 12.38 24.42
N HIS A 132 -1.61 11.29 23.80
CA HIS A 132 -2.10 10.85 22.50
C HIS A 132 -2.48 9.37 22.56
N LEU A 133 -3.64 9.03 22.01
CA LEU A 133 -4.05 7.66 21.79
C LEU A 133 -3.66 7.26 20.37
N SER A 134 -3.15 6.05 20.21
CA SER A 134 -2.92 5.48 18.89
C SER A 134 -4.25 5.40 18.11
N PRO A 135 -4.28 5.79 16.83
CA PRO A 135 -5.46 5.62 16.01
C PRO A 135 -5.77 4.14 15.84
N ASN A 136 -7.05 3.80 15.75
CA ASN A 136 -7.45 2.46 15.35
C ASN A 136 -6.92 2.18 13.93
N LYS A 137 -6.65 0.91 13.64
CA LYS A 137 -6.27 0.47 12.29
C LYS A 137 -7.09 -0.75 11.88
N LEU A 138 -7.47 -0.81 10.61
CA LEU A 138 -7.93 -2.02 9.95
C LEU A 138 -6.83 -2.47 8.99
N ILE A 139 -6.29 -3.65 9.21
CA ILE A 139 -5.18 -4.23 8.46
C ILE A 139 -5.72 -5.44 7.70
N ILE A 140 -5.59 -5.41 6.39
CA ILE A 140 -5.97 -6.50 5.49
C ILE A 140 -4.67 -7.09 4.95
N ARG A 141 -4.31 -8.29 5.41
CA ARG A 141 -3.12 -9.01 4.95
C ARG A 141 -3.46 -9.82 3.71
N LEU A 142 -2.77 -9.53 2.62
CA LEU A 142 -2.96 -10.19 1.32
C LEU A 142 -1.96 -11.33 1.10
N GLN A 143 -0.72 -11.17 1.56
CA GLN A 143 0.29 -12.23 1.58
C GLN A 143 1.53 -11.78 2.36
N PRO A 144 2.18 -12.64 3.17
CA PRO A 144 1.70 -13.95 3.65
C PRO A 144 0.64 -13.79 4.74
N ASP A 145 0.16 -14.92 5.27
CA ASP A 145 -0.73 -15.01 6.42
C ASP A 145 -2.04 -14.22 6.21
N GLU A 146 -2.76 -14.60 5.16
CA GLU A 146 -4.00 -13.98 4.71
C GLU A 146 -4.99 -13.83 5.87
N GLY A 147 -5.52 -12.62 6.03
CA GLY A 147 -6.41 -12.35 7.14
C GLY A 147 -6.74 -10.89 7.31
N VAL A 148 -7.56 -10.62 8.32
CA VAL A 148 -8.03 -9.28 8.65
C VAL A 148 -7.83 -9.04 10.14
N GLU A 149 -7.23 -7.91 10.48
CA GLU A 149 -6.97 -7.50 11.85
C GLU A 149 -7.51 -6.09 12.11
N ILE A 150 -8.14 -5.90 13.26
CA ILE A 150 -8.50 -4.58 13.80
C ILE A 150 -7.62 -4.31 15.02
N GLN A 151 -6.81 -3.26 14.94
CA GLN A 151 -6.03 -2.75 16.07
C GLN A 151 -6.79 -1.64 16.78
N MET A 152 -6.94 -1.77 18.10
CA MET A 152 -7.65 -0.82 18.94
C MET A 152 -7.08 -0.78 20.36
N MET A 153 -7.30 0.34 21.05
CA MET A 153 -6.95 0.48 22.47
C MET A 153 -7.99 -0.23 23.33
N ASN A 154 -7.54 -1.10 24.24
CA ASN A 154 -8.37 -1.78 25.22
C ASN A 154 -7.83 -1.54 26.64
N LYS A 155 -8.74 -1.60 27.62
CA LYS A 155 -8.37 -1.58 29.04
C LYS A 155 -7.54 -2.82 29.36
N ILE A 156 -6.42 -2.65 30.07
CA ILE A 156 -5.68 -3.77 30.65
C ILE A 156 -6.55 -4.36 31.78
N PRO A 157 -6.94 -5.65 31.72
CA PRO A 157 -7.67 -6.28 32.82
C PRO A 157 -6.83 -6.24 34.11
N GLY A 158 -7.42 -5.79 35.20
CA GLY A 158 -6.73 -5.69 36.49
C GLY A 158 -7.48 -4.86 37.53
N LEU A 159 -7.04 -5.00 38.78
CA LEU A 159 -7.55 -4.27 39.95
C LEU A 159 -6.72 -3.02 40.29
N GLY A 160 -5.84 -2.59 39.39
CA GLY A 160 -5.01 -1.41 39.60
C GLY A 160 -5.84 -0.15 39.80
N GLU A 161 -5.37 0.75 40.66
CA GLU A 161 -6.05 2.01 41.00
C GLU A 161 -6.20 2.96 39.80
N THR A 162 -5.35 2.80 38.77
CA THR A 162 -5.37 3.60 37.55
C THR A 162 -5.78 2.78 36.34
N MET A 163 -6.68 3.33 35.51
CA MET A 163 -7.14 2.69 34.28
C MET A 163 -6.05 2.78 33.20
N GLN A 164 -5.33 1.67 32.99
CA GLN A 164 -4.31 1.56 31.95
C GLN A 164 -4.90 1.02 30.66
N LEU A 165 -4.38 1.51 29.53
CA LEU A 165 -4.75 1.08 28.19
C LEU A 165 -3.57 0.39 27.52
N GLN A 166 -3.86 -0.63 26.73
CA GLN A 166 -2.92 -1.27 25.83
C GLN A 166 -3.51 -1.38 24.43
N GLN A 167 -2.65 -1.35 23.43
CA GLN A 167 -3.07 -1.69 22.07
C GLN A 167 -3.30 -3.20 22.00
N SER A 168 -4.45 -3.59 21.48
CA SER A 168 -4.86 -4.98 21.32
C SER A 168 -5.37 -5.21 19.90
N LYS A 169 -5.36 -6.47 19.47
CA LYS A 169 -5.80 -6.87 18.14
C LYS A 169 -6.99 -7.83 18.20
N LEU A 170 -7.98 -7.59 17.34
CA LEU A 170 -8.99 -8.56 16.95
C LEU A 170 -8.54 -9.14 15.61
N ASP A 171 -8.22 -10.43 15.56
CA ASP A 171 -7.47 -11.03 14.46
C ASP A 171 -8.24 -12.23 13.90
N LEU A 172 -8.50 -12.20 12.59
CA LEU A 172 -9.05 -13.31 11.82
C LEU A 172 -7.98 -13.81 10.85
N SER A 173 -7.32 -14.91 11.19
CA SER A 173 -6.39 -15.62 10.31
C SER A 173 -7.14 -16.63 9.46
N PHE A 174 -7.02 -16.55 8.13
CA PHE A 174 -7.68 -17.49 7.21
C PHE A 174 -7.04 -18.87 7.28
N ASP A 175 -5.72 -18.94 7.43
CA ASP A 175 -5.01 -20.20 7.63
C ASP A 175 -5.48 -20.92 8.90
N GLU A 176 -5.75 -20.18 9.98
CA GLU A 176 -6.25 -20.78 11.22
C GLU A 176 -7.72 -21.14 11.16
N THR A 177 -8.53 -20.33 10.46
CA THR A 177 -10.00 -20.49 10.41
C THR A 177 -10.42 -21.56 9.39
N PHE A 178 -9.70 -21.68 8.28
CA PHE A 178 -10.05 -22.54 7.15
C PHE A 178 -9.06 -23.69 6.93
N LYS A 179 -8.38 -24.16 7.99
CA LYS A 179 -7.30 -25.19 8.00
C LYS A 179 -7.51 -26.43 7.10
N SER A 180 -8.76 -26.76 6.75
CA SER A 180 -9.12 -27.94 5.94
C SER A 180 -9.54 -27.63 4.49
N GLN A 181 -9.61 -26.36 4.09
CA GLN A 181 -9.97 -25.97 2.73
C GLN A 181 -8.74 -25.55 1.96
N ARG A 182 -8.48 -26.24 0.84
CA ARG A 182 -7.48 -25.79 -0.13
C ARG A 182 -7.88 -24.41 -0.62
N ILE A 183 -7.04 -23.41 -0.36
CA ILE A 183 -7.14 -22.10 -1.00
C ILE A 183 -6.66 -22.26 -2.44
N ALA A 184 -7.54 -22.01 -3.40
CA ALA A 184 -7.20 -22.10 -4.82
C ALA A 184 -6.17 -21.03 -5.19
N ASP A 185 -5.18 -21.38 -6.01
CA ASP A 185 -4.21 -20.39 -6.50
C ASP A 185 -4.91 -19.31 -7.35
N ALA A 186 -4.29 -18.14 -7.43
CA ALA A 186 -4.80 -17.02 -8.22
C ALA A 186 -5.12 -17.42 -9.67
N TYR A 187 -4.28 -18.24 -10.32
CA TYR A 187 -4.54 -18.68 -11.69
C TYR A 187 -5.69 -19.67 -11.80
N GLU A 188 -5.88 -20.54 -10.81
CA GLU A 188 -7.03 -21.47 -10.79
C GLU A 188 -8.34 -20.70 -10.70
N ARG A 189 -8.39 -19.68 -9.83
CA ARG A 189 -9.55 -18.79 -9.73
C ARG A 189 -9.80 -18.05 -11.04
N LEU A 190 -8.77 -17.43 -11.62
CA LEU A 190 -8.93 -16.67 -12.86
C LEU A 190 -9.39 -17.56 -14.03
N LEU A 191 -8.82 -18.76 -14.19
CA LEU A 191 -9.23 -19.70 -15.24
C LEU A 191 -10.70 -20.13 -15.09
N LEU A 192 -11.14 -20.40 -13.87
CA LEU A 192 -12.55 -20.71 -13.59
C LEU A 192 -13.47 -19.55 -13.98
N GLU A 193 -13.12 -18.31 -13.62
CA GLU A 193 -13.94 -17.15 -13.97
C GLU A 193 -14.02 -16.94 -15.50
N VAL A 194 -12.93 -17.18 -16.25
CA VAL A 194 -12.97 -17.18 -17.72
C VAL A 194 -13.96 -18.21 -18.26
N MET A 195 -13.92 -19.44 -17.73
CA MET A 195 -14.82 -20.52 -18.15
C MET A 195 -16.29 -20.20 -17.84
N LEU A 196 -16.56 -19.49 -16.74
CA LEU A 196 -17.88 -19.04 -16.35
C LEU A 196 -18.34 -17.76 -17.09
N GLY A 197 -17.47 -17.13 -17.89
CA GLY A 197 -17.75 -15.85 -18.56
C GLY A 197 -17.77 -14.64 -17.61
N ASN A 198 -17.28 -14.81 -16.38
CA ASN A 198 -17.26 -13.78 -15.36
C ASN A 198 -16.02 -12.90 -15.48
N GLN A 199 -16.27 -11.60 -15.55
CA GLN A 199 -15.23 -10.64 -15.92
C GLN A 199 -14.79 -9.71 -14.77
N TYR A 200 -15.40 -9.80 -13.59
CA TYR A 200 -15.16 -8.84 -12.49
C TYR A 200 -13.73 -8.86 -11.91
N LEU A 201 -12.97 -9.96 -12.07
CA LEU A 201 -11.55 -10.05 -11.68
C LEU A 201 -10.58 -9.57 -12.76
N PHE A 202 -11.06 -9.25 -13.96
CA PHE A 202 -10.23 -8.86 -15.09
C PHE A 202 -10.27 -7.36 -15.32
N VAL A 203 -9.11 -6.80 -15.62
CA VAL A 203 -8.95 -5.37 -15.88
C VAL A 203 -9.52 -5.02 -17.25
N ARG A 204 -10.42 -4.03 -17.30
CA ARG A 204 -10.99 -3.53 -18.56
C ARG A 204 -10.02 -2.59 -19.26
N ARG A 205 -10.15 -2.44 -20.59
CA ARG A 205 -9.24 -1.65 -21.43
C ARG A 205 -9.10 -0.20 -20.94
N ASP A 206 -10.21 0.45 -20.63
CA ASP A 206 -10.26 1.83 -20.15
C ASP A 206 -9.62 2.01 -18.77
N GLU A 207 -9.70 1.00 -17.88
CA GLU A 207 -8.95 0.99 -16.63
C GLU A 207 -7.43 0.99 -16.88
N VAL A 208 -6.96 0.16 -17.83
CA VAL A 208 -5.54 0.09 -18.20
C VAL A 208 -5.06 1.41 -18.79
N GLU A 209 -5.81 1.99 -19.73
CA GLU A 209 -5.48 3.26 -20.36
C GLU A 209 -5.41 4.41 -19.34
N GLN A 210 -6.38 4.49 -18.42
CA GLN A 210 -6.40 5.52 -17.39
C GLN A 210 -5.26 5.35 -16.37
N ALA A 211 -4.95 4.10 -15.98
CA ALA A 211 -3.81 3.81 -15.11
C ALA A 211 -2.48 4.22 -15.75
N TRP A 212 -2.29 3.93 -17.04
CA TRP A 212 -1.10 4.37 -17.78
C TRP A 212 -1.02 5.88 -17.89
N LYS A 213 -2.09 6.56 -18.28
CA LYS A 213 -2.13 8.03 -18.37
C LYS A 213 -1.66 8.70 -17.07
N TRP A 214 -2.06 8.17 -15.92
CA TRP A 214 -1.64 8.70 -14.62
C TRP A 214 -0.16 8.39 -14.31
N VAL A 215 0.29 7.16 -14.56
CA VAL A 215 1.68 6.74 -14.32
C VAL A 215 2.67 7.42 -15.27
N ASP A 216 2.30 7.63 -16.53
CA ASP A 216 3.14 8.28 -17.53
C ASP A 216 3.46 9.73 -17.12
N GLY A 217 2.51 10.44 -16.52
CA GLY A 217 2.77 11.77 -15.94
C GLY A 217 3.86 11.76 -14.86
N ILE A 218 3.93 10.70 -14.06
CA ILE A 218 4.99 10.49 -13.04
C ILE A 218 6.32 10.18 -13.74
N LEU A 219 6.32 9.25 -14.69
CA LEU A 219 7.52 8.83 -15.41
C LEU A 219 8.15 9.99 -16.19
N ASP A 220 7.35 10.80 -16.87
CA ASP A 220 7.82 11.95 -17.64
C ASP A 220 8.35 13.06 -16.73
N ALA A 221 7.69 13.27 -15.59
CA ALA A 221 8.20 14.21 -14.59
C ALA A 221 9.56 13.76 -14.06
N TRP A 222 9.68 12.48 -13.69
CA TRP A 222 10.94 11.87 -13.26
C TRP A 222 12.06 11.95 -14.30
N ARG A 223 11.77 11.75 -15.58
CA ARG A 223 12.74 11.90 -16.67
C ARG A 223 13.25 13.34 -16.79
N SER A 224 12.35 14.31 -16.62
CA SER A 224 12.67 15.72 -16.77
C SER A 224 13.58 16.26 -15.66
N PHE A 225 13.41 15.81 -14.41
CA PHE A 225 14.32 16.18 -13.30
C PHE A 225 15.72 15.55 -13.45
N ASN A 226 15.85 14.47 -14.23
CA ASN A 226 17.09 13.71 -14.46
C ASN A 226 17.81 13.23 -13.18
N GLU A 227 17.14 13.28 -12.03
CA GLU A 227 17.63 12.81 -10.75
C GLU A 227 17.53 11.28 -10.67
N GLY A 228 18.59 10.64 -10.18
CA GLY A 228 18.63 9.20 -9.99
C GLY A 228 17.78 8.75 -8.78
N PRO A 229 17.47 7.45 -8.69
CA PRO A 229 16.81 6.91 -7.51
C PRO A 229 17.72 7.00 -6.27
N ALA A 230 17.14 7.28 -5.10
CA ALA A 230 17.89 7.37 -3.86
C ALA A 230 18.43 6.00 -3.43
N PRO A 231 19.68 5.89 -2.96
CA PRO A 231 20.21 4.62 -2.48
C PRO A 231 19.48 4.16 -1.22
N TYR A 232 19.25 2.86 -1.09
CA TYR A 232 18.84 2.24 0.19
C TYR A 232 19.54 0.90 0.37
N GLN A 233 19.96 0.58 1.59
CA GLN A 233 20.61 -0.70 1.86
C GLN A 233 19.62 -1.86 1.66
N ALA A 234 20.04 -2.91 0.96
CA ALA A 234 19.27 -4.14 0.88
C ALA A 234 18.98 -4.69 2.29
N GLY A 235 17.73 -5.07 2.53
CA GLY A 235 17.23 -5.49 3.84
C GLY A 235 16.63 -4.38 4.69
N THR A 236 16.45 -3.17 4.15
CA THR A 236 15.79 -2.04 4.84
C THR A 236 14.45 -1.69 4.19
N TRP A 237 13.62 -0.88 4.88
CA TRP A 237 12.29 -0.45 4.43
C TRP A 237 12.28 0.62 3.32
N GLY A 238 13.42 0.82 2.66
CA GLY A 238 13.61 1.77 1.57
C GLY A 238 14.41 3.02 1.99
N PRO A 239 14.47 4.05 1.12
CA PRO A 239 15.19 5.28 1.42
C PRO A 239 14.54 6.06 2.57
N VAL A 240 15.34 6.83 3.32
CA VAL A 240 14.85 7.72 4.41
C VAL A 240 13.75 8.67 3.94
N ALA A 241 13.84 9.14 2.68
CA ALA A 241 12.83 9.99 2.06
C ALA A 241 11.42 9.36 2.05
N ALA A 242 11.31 8.03 1.99
CA ALA A 242 10.02 7.34 2.04
C ALA A 242 9.34 7.46 3.41
N THR A 243 10.10 7.46 4.49
CA THR A 243 9.59 7.74 5.85
C THR A 243 9.20 9.20 5.96
N SER A 244 10.02 10.11 5.43
CA SER A 244 9.72 11.55 5.42
C SER A 244 8.42 11.88 4.66
N LEU A 245 8.08 11.12 3.60
CA LEU A 245 6.86 11.31 2.82
C LEU A 245 5.58 11.20 3.68
N LEU A 246 5.53 10.24 4.61
CA LEU A 246 4.40 10.08 5.54
C LEU A 246 4.51 11.05 6.72
N ALA A 247 5.73 11.27 7.23
CA ALA A 247 5.98 12.13 8.38
C ALA A 247 5.56 13.59 8.13
N ARG A 248 5.68 14.10 6.89
CA ARG A 248 5.13 15.41 6.48
C ARG A 248 3.62 15.54 6.72
N GLY A 249 2.90 14.42 6.74
CA GLY A 249 1.48 14.35 7.07
C GLY A 249 1.20 13.94 8.51
N GLY A 250 2.20 13.87 9.39
CA GLY A 250 2.07 13.40 10.77
C GLY A 250 1.77 11.91 10.90
N ARG A 251 2.21 11.10 9.92
CA ARG A 251 1.94 9.64 9.84
C ARG A 251 3.24 8.86 9.76
N ASN A 252 3.16 7.57 10.08
CA ASN A 252 4.28 6.62 9.96
C ASN A 252 3.83 5.39 9.18
N TRP A 253 4.77 4.70 8.55
CA TRP A 253 4.52 3.39 7.95
C TRP A 253 4.21 2.35 9.03
N ASP A 254 3.41 1.35 8.66
CA ASP A 254 3.32 0.09 9.40
C ASP A 254 4.50 -0.78 8.94
N GLU A 255 5.35 -1.22 9.88
CA GLU A 255 6.61 -1.94 9.61
C GLU A 255 6.80 -3.12 10.56
#